data_AF-A0AAF0E285-F1
#
_entry.id   AF-A0AAF0E285-F1
#
_cell.length_a   1.000
_cell.length_b   1.000
_cell.length_c   1.000
_cell.angle_alpha   90.00
_cell.angle_beta   90.00
_cell.angle_gamma   90.00
#
_symmetry.space_group_name_H-M   'P 1'
#
loop_
_entity.id
_entity.type
_entity.pdbx_description
1 polymer ?
#
loop_
_entity_poly.entity_id
_entity_poly.type
_entity_poly.pdbx_seq_one_letter_code
_entity_poly.pdbx_strand_id
1 'polypeptide(L)'
;MPRPEYIIEHMEEEEPDAPAKFPPWALLEYYRHMLYHIGAGSTVHFTSLSEASLEALQRAFAEPFPSLTWEPAQFELHAKSVTTLAKERAWPMERICLLDPKAPLPLSVCDAGLHTSSARGAQDNAEPFTHFLFGGILGDDPPRDRTASLRQLGFPGRHLGSVQMSTDTAVGVTKRVVEDGARLGLAELAGAAGADGDGDGVRALAFLDSPTLEFGRGESVELP
;
A
#
# COMPACT_ATOMS: atom_id res chain seq x y z
N MET A 1 -8.72 0.98 -19.39
CA MET A 1 -8.26 2.13 -18.57
C MET A 1 -6.86 1.81 -18.07
N PRO A 2 -5.99 2.80 -17.86
CA PRO A 2 -4.68 2.56 -17.25
C PRO A 2 -4.90 1.95 -15.85
N ARG A 3 -4.10 0.95 -15.48
CA ARG A 3 -4.13 0.39 -14.12
C ARG A 3 -3.62 1.46 -13.15
N PRO A 4 -4.10 1.49 -11.90
CA PRO A 4 -3.57 2.41 -10.90
C PRO A 4 -2.09 2.11 -10.63
N GLU A 5 -1.38 3.17 -10.25
CA GLU A 5 0.02 3.11 -9.82
C GLU A 5 0.11 3.15 -8.29
N TYR A 6 1.17 2.60 -7.74
CA TYR A 6 1.35 2.45 -6.30
C TYR A 6 2.60 3.23 -5.88
N ILE A 7 2.49 4.08 -4.87
CA ILE A 7 3.59 4.90 -4.36
C ILE A 7 3.89 4.48 -2.93
N ILE A 8 5.13 4.10 -2.66
CA ILE A 8 5.57 3.69 -1.34
C ILE A 8 6.60 4.72 -0.87
N GLU A 9 6.20 5.51 0.11
CA GLU A 9 7.05 6.56 0.67
C GLU A 9 7.86 6.01 1.84
N HIS A 10 9.18 6.00 1.65
CA HIS A 10 10.14 5.57 2.64
C HIS A 10 10.35 6.69 3.67
N MET A 11 10.01 6.38 4.93
CA MET A 11 9.94 7.37 6.03
C MET A 11 10.81 6.95 7.23
N GLU A 12 11.99 6.38 6.97
CA GLU A 12 12.96 6.10 8.02
C GLU A 12 13.86 7.31 8.27
N GLU A 13 14.09 7.63 9.54
CA GLU A 13 15.11 8.60 9.95
C GLU A 13 16.48 7.94 9.78
N GLU A 14 17.07 8.11 8.60
CA GLU A 14 18.47 7.74 8.38
C GLU A 14 19.37 8.85 8.93
N GLU A 15 20.20 8.53 9.92
CA GLU A 15 21.31 9.42 10.27
C GLU A 15 22.29 9.48 9.08
N PRO A 16 22.82 10.66 8.73
CA PRO A 16 23.59 10.88 7.50
C PRO A 16 24.86 10.02 7.33
N ASP A 17 25.35 9.39 8.40
CA ASP A 17 26.52 8.50 8.40
C ASP A 17 26.19 7.02 8.73
N ALA A 18 24.90 6.67 8.84
CA ALA A 18 24.50 5.30 9.17
C ALA A 18 24.44 4.41 7.92
N PRO A 19 24.99 3.17 7.97
CA PRO A 19 24.88 2.23 6.84
C PRO A 19 23.41 1.91 6.55
N ALA A 20 23.09 1.73 5.26
CA ALA A 20 21.75 1.36 4.77
C ALA A 20 21.15 0.27 5.66
N LYS A 21 20.15 0.65 6.45
CA LYS A 21 19.64 -0.16 7.55
C LYS A 21 18.43 -0.98 7.14
N PHE A 22 18.30 -1.32 5.85
CA PHE A 22 17.28 -2.29 5.47
C PHE A 22 17.63 -3.63 6.08
N PRO A 23 16.80 -4.16 6.99
CA PRO A 23 16.98 -5.53 7.39
C PRO A 23 16.78 -6.43 6.15
N PRO A 24 17.54 -7.52 6.00
CA PRO A 24 17.51 -8.36 4.79
C PRO A 24 16.09 -8.82 4.37
N TRP A 25 15.17 -8.97 5.31
CA TRP A 25 13.77 -9.31 5.05
C TRP A 25 13.00 -8.21 4.29
N ALA A 26 13.31 -6.92 4.54
CA ALA A 26 12.66 -5.80 3.86
C ALA A 26 13.07 -5.72 2.37
N LEU A 27 14.31 -6.06 2.05
CA LEU A 27 14.81 -6.04 0.66
C LEU A 27 14.32 -7.24 -0.16
N LEU A 28 14.37 -8.44 0.41
CA LEU A 28 14.18 -9.68 -0.34
C LEU A 28 12.73 -10.10 -0.45
N GLU A 29 11.98 -10.07 0.65
CA GLU A 29 10.61 -10.55 0.68
C GLU A 29 9.65 -9.40 0.43
N TYR A 30 9.79 -8.30 1.16
CA TYR A 30 8.78 -7.26 1.15
C TYR A 30 8.68 -6.52 -0.20
N TYR A 31 9.76 -5.94 -0.73
CA TYR A 31 9.70 -5.23 -2.00
C TYR A 31 9.43 -6.13 -3.21
N ARG A 32 10.08 -7.29 -3.29
CA ARG A 32 9.87 -8.21 -4.41
C ARG A 32 8.47 -8.81 -4.37
N HIS A 33 7.97 -9.20 -3.20
CA HIS A 33 6.62 -9.77 -3.06
C HIS A 33 5.53 -8.76 -3.45
N MET A 34 5.68 -7.49 -3.08
CA MET A 34 4.78 -6.42 -3.54
C MET A 34 4.73 -6.31 -5.07
N LEU A 35 5.87 -6.37 -5.75
CA LEU A 35 5.91 -6.33 -7.21
C LEU A 35 5.18 -7.53 -7.84
N TYR A 36 5.30 -8.72 -7.26
CA TYR A 36 4.54 -9.89 -7.72
C TYR A 36 3.04 -9.80 -7.41
N HIS A 37 2.66 -9.22 -6.27
CA HIS A 37 1.26 -9.04 -5.90
C HIS A 37 0.51 -8.09 -6.82
N ILE A 38 1.18 -7.02 -7.26
CA ILE A 38 0.60 -6.06 -8.21
C ILE A 38 0.57 -6.67 -9.62
N GLY A 39 1.65 -7.34 -10.01
CA GLY A 39 1.81 -7.99 -11.31
C GLY A 39 2.01 -7.02 -12.47
N ALA A 40 2.35 -7.56 -13.64
CA ALA A 40 2.66 -6.78 -14.84
C ALA A 40 1.53 -5.82 -15.27
N GLY A 41 1.92 -4.61 -15.69
CA GLY A 41 1.02 -3.57 -16.21
C GLY A 41 0.68 -2.42 -15.25
N SER A 42 1.18 -2.49 -14.01
CA SER A 42 1.21 -1.36 -13.07
C SER A 42 2.66 -1.04 -12.70
N THR A 43 2.87 0.17 -12.17
CA THR A 43 4.18 0.65 -11.72
C THR A 43 4.15 0.97 -10.23
N VAL A 44 5.22 0.57 -9.55
CA VAL A 44 5.47 0.90 -8.14
C VAL A 44 6.57 1.93 -8.03
N HIS A 45 6.26 3.09 -7.46
CA HIS A 45 7.20 4.16 -7.21
C HIS A 45 7.66 4.13 -5.77
N PHE A 46 8.94 3.89 -5.55
CA PHE A 46 9.54 4.04 -4.24
C PHE A 46 10.12 5.44 -4.12
N THR A 47 9.61 6.24 -3.19
CA THR A 47 9.98 7.65 -3.02
C THR A 47 10.62 7.89 -1.66
N SER A 48 11.35 9.01 -1.54
CA SER A 48 12.04 9.42 -0.30
C SER A 48 13.11 8.40 0.15
N LEU A 49 13.77 7.75 -0.80
CA LEU A 49 14.90 6.85 -0.54
C LEU A 49 16.21 7.64 -0.41
N SER A 50 17.10 7.25 0.49
CA SER A 50 18.47 7.76 0.50
C SER A 50 19.32 7.17 -0.62
N GLU A 51 20.48 7.77 -0.90
CA GLU A 51 21.44 7.25 -1.89
C GLU A 51 21.90 5.83 -1.54
N ALA A 52 22.18 5.56 -0.27
CA ALA A 52 22.59 4.22 0.18
C ALA A 52 21.47 3.18 -0.01
N SER A 53 20.23 3.59 0.27
CA SER A 53 19.03 2.77 0.10
C SER A 53 18.71 2.50 -1.37
N LEU A 54 18.92 3.49 -2.25
CA LEU A 54 18.81 3.33 -3.69
C LEU A 54 19.80 2.31 -4.25
N GLU A 55 21.07 2.41 -3.86
CA GLU A 55 22.10 1.46 -4.29
C GLU A 55 21.81 0.03 -3.81
N ALA A 56 21.35 -0.12 -2.56
CA ALA A 56 20.97 -1.41 -2.00
C ALA A 56 19.81 -2.04 -2.78
N LEU A 57 18.76 -1.26 -3.08
CA LEU A 57 17.60 -1.72 -3.85
C LEU A 57 17.95 -2.03 -5.30
N GLN A 58 18.76 -1.19 -5.95
CA GLN A 58 19.25 -1.45 -7.31
C GLN A 58 20.05 -2.76 -7.36
N ARG A 59 20.92 -3.01 -6.37
CA ARG A 59 21.68 -4.26 -6.28
C ARG A 59 20.75 -5.45 -6.03
N ALA A 60 19.77 -5.32 -5.15
CA ALA A 60 18.79 -6.36 -4.88
C ALA A 60 17.95 -6.67 -6.14
N PHE A 61 17.50 -5.67 -6.89
CA PHE A 61 16.71 -5.92 -8.11
C PHE A 61 17.54 -6.31 -9.33
N ALA A 62 18.86 -6.12 -9.30
CA ALA A 62 19.77 -6.60 -10.35
C ALA A 62 19.92 -8.13 -10.33
N GLU A 63 19.68 -8.78 -9.19
CA GLU A 63 19.58 -10.23 -9.15
C GLU A 63 18.33 -10.69 -9.91
N PRO A 64 18.43 -11.74 -10.73
CA PRO A 64 17.30 -12.24 -11.49
C PRO A 64 16.18 -12.65 -10.52
N PHE A 65 15.01 -12.06 -10.75
CA PHE A 65 13.78 -12.44 -10.11
C PHE A 65 13.57 -13.96 -10.28
N PRO A 66 13.26 -14.70 -9.21
CA PRO A 66 12.92 -16.11 -9.35
C PRO A 66 11.78 -16.24 -10.35
N SER A 67 11.87 -17.25 -11.22
CA SER A 67 10.85 -17.56 -12.23
C SER A 67 9.58 -18.06 -11.55
N LEU A 68 8.81 -17.11 -11.02
CA LEU A 68 7.48 -17.32 -10.50
C LEU A 68 6.48 -17.35 -11.67
N THR A 69 5.30 -17.89 -11.39
CA THR A 69 4.20 -18.03 -12.35
C THR A 69 3.66 -16.70 -12.88
N TRP A 70 4.05 -15.57 -12.29
CA TRP A 70 3.56 -14.24 -12.63
C TRP A 70 4.72 -13.27 -12.88
N GLU A 71 4.57 -12.41 -13.87
CA GLU A 71 5.51 -11.34 -14.15
C GLU A 71 5.37 -10.22 -13.11
N PRO A 72 6.48 -9.74 -12.53
CA PRO A 72 6.44 -8.66 -11.54
C PRO A 72 6.01 -7.34 -12.17
N ALA A 73 5.44 -6.46 -11.35
CA ALA A 73 5.17 -5.07 -11.71
C ALA A 73 6.46 -4.31 -12.06
N GLN A 74 6.32 -3.23 -12.84
CA GLN A 74 7.42 -2.31 -13.06
C GLN A 74 7.70 -1.55 -11.76
N PHE A 75 8.96 -1.17 -11.54
CA PHE A 75 9.35 -0.37 -10.39
C PHE A 75 10.19 0.82 -10.81
N GLU A 76 10.03 1.93 -10.08
CA GLU A 76 10.88 3.09 -10.19
C GLU A 76 11.37 3.51 -8.80
N LEU A 77 12.65 3.88 -8.73
CA LEU A 77 13.31 4.26 -7.50
C LEU A 77 13.64 5.75 -7.54
N HIS A 78 13.16 6.51 -6.55
CA HIS A 78 13.29 7.96 -6.50
C HIS A 78 13.84 8.40 -5.14
N ALA A 79 14.89 9.21 -5.16
CA ALA A 79 15.40 9.88 -3.94
C ALA A 79 14.45 10.97 -3.43
N LYS A 80 13.60 11.51 -4.32
CA LYS A 80 12.73 12.64 -4.05
C LYS A 80 11.47 12.21 -3.32
N SER A 81 10.87 13.12 -2.55
CA SER A 81 9.57 12.91 -1.90
C SER A 81 8.43 12.78 -2.91
N VAL A 82 7.31 12.19 -2.49
CA VAL A 82 6.11 12.05 -3.34
C VAL A 82 5.62 13.40 -3.85
N THR A 83 5.68 14.45 -3.03
CA THR A 83 5.23 15.80 -3.41
C THR A 83 6.07 16.44 -4.49
N THR A 84 7.38 16.17 -4.48
CA THR A 84 8.29 16.66 -5.51
C THR A 84 8.06 15.91 -6.81
N LEU A 85 7.95 14.58 -6.73
CA LEU A 85 7.67 13.73 -7.89
C LEU A 85 6.33 14.07 -8.54
N ALA A 86 5.28 14.27 -7.73
CA ALA A 86 3.97 14.67 -8.20
C ALA A 86 4.00 16.01 -8.93
N LYS A 87 4.77 17.00 -8.45
CA LYS A 87 4.94 18.29 -9.14
C LYS A 87 5.69 18.14 -10.46
N GLU A 88 6.76 17.36 -10.49
CA GLU A 88 7.58 17.15 -11.70
C GLU A 88 6.82 16.41 -12.80
N ARG A 89 6.02 15.41 -12.42
CA ARG A 89 5.18 14.63 -13.34
C ARG A 89 3.79 15.23 -13.58
N ALA A 90 3.50 16.37 -12.96
CA ALA A 90 2.21 17.04 -12.98
C ALA A 90 1.05 16.11 -12.56
N TRP A 91 1.27 15.28 -11.56
CA TRP A 91 0.24 14.44 -10.94
C TRP A 91 -0.67 15.31 -10.05
N PRO A 92 -1.99 15.34 -10.30
CA PRO A 92 -2.93 16.05 -9.45
C PRO A 92 -3.02 15.35 -8.08
N MET A 93 -2.81 16.11 -7.01
CA MET A 93 -2.78 15.57 -5.63
C MET A 93 -4.13 14.99 -5.21
N GLU A 94 -5.21 15.48 -5.81
CA GLU A 94 -6.58 15.02 -5.61
C GLU A 94 -6.80 13.60 -6.14
N ARG A 95 -5.91 13.11 -7.02
CA ARG A 95 -5.95 11.75 -7.59
C ARG A 95 -4.96 10.79 -6.92
N ILE A 96 -4.25 11.25 -5.89
CA ILE A 96 -3.32 10.46 -5.08
C ILE A 96 -4.01 10.15 -3.76
N CYS A 97 -4.45 8.90 -3.58
CA CYS A 97 -5.10 8.46 -2.34
C CYS A 97 -4.06 8.02 -1.32
N LEU A 98 -4.03 8.64 -0.14
CA LEU A 98 -3.21 8.21 0.99
C LEU A 98 -3.94 7.11 1.76
N LEU A 99 -3.29 5.96 1.93
CA LEU A 99 -3.77 4.91 2.84
C LEU A 99 -3.33 5.26 4.26
N ASP A 100 -4.31 5.57 5.10
CA ASP A 100 -4.09 6.02 6.47
C ASP A 100 -5.12 5.35 7.40
N PRO A 101 -4.68 4.62 8.43
CA PRO A 101 -5.58 4.00 9.41
C PRO A 101 -6.52 5.00 10.10
N LYS A 102 -6.14 6.28 10.18
CA LYS A 102 -6.96 7.35 10.79
C LYS A 102 -7.84 8.10 9.79
N ALA A 103 -7.88 7.68 8.52
CA ALA A 103 -8.75 8.29 7.54
C ALA A 103 -10.23 8.06 7.91
N PRO A 104 -11.14 8.98 7.55
CA PRO A 104 -12.55 8.90 7.96
C PRO A 104 -13.38 7.93 7.11
N LEU A 105 -12.89 7.52 5.93
CA LEU A 105 -13.64 6.69 4.97
C LEU A 105 -12.84 5.43 4.61
N PRO A 106 -13.49 4.26 4.53
CA PRO A 106 -12.81 3.03 4.14
C PRO A 106 -12.56 3.03 2.62
N LEU A 107 -11.52 2.28 2.20
CA LEU A 107 -11.27 2.03 0.78
C LEU A 107 -12.45 1.27 0.15
N SER A 108 -12.94 1.76 -0.98
CA SER A 108 -14.04 1.16 -1.74
C SER A 108 -13.57 0.65 -3.11
N VAL A 109 -14.26 -0.36 -3.65
CA VAL A 109 -14.01 -0.87 -5.01
C VAL A 109 -14.17 0.20 -6.10
N CYS A 110 -14.93 1.27 -5.85
CA CYS A 110 -15.13 2.34 -6.83
C CYS A 110 -14.03 3.41 -6.84
N ASP A 111 -13.10 3.38 -5.88
CA ASP A 111 -12.09 4.43 -5.70
C ASP A 111 -11.13 4.57 -6.91
N ALA A 112 -10.88 3.50 -7.66
CA ALA A 112 -10.13 3.55 -8.93
C ALA A 112 -11.00 3.71 -10.18
N GLY A 113 -12.33 3.81 -10.04
CA GLY A 113 -13.27 3.98 -11.15
C GLY A 113 -13.41 2.76 -12.08
N LEU A 114 -12.84 1.61 -11.70
CA LEU A 114 -12.93 0.35 -12.46
C LEU A 114 -14.20 -0.42 -12.14
N HIS A 115 -14.70 -0.29 -10.91
CA HIS A 115 -15.91 -0.96 -10.43
C HIS A 115 -16.92 0.06 -9.93
N THR A 116 -18.19 -0.33 -9.93
CA THR A 116 -19.29 0.47 -9.37
C THR A 116 -19.64 -0.05 -7.99
N SER A 117 -19.90 0.85 -7.04
CA SER A 117 -20.39 0.51 -5.72
C SER A 117 -21.69 1.25 -5.42
N SER A 118 -22.60 0.59 -4.71
CA SER A 118 -23.82 1.15 -4.12
C SER A 118 -23.52 1.98 -2.89
N ALA A 119 -22.33 1.81 -2.29
CA ALA A 119 -21.79 2.65 -1.24
C ALA A 119 -21.44 4.05 -1.78
N ARG A 120 -22.47 4.86 -2.01
CA ARG A 120 -22.33 6.29 -2.30
C ARG A 120 -21.83 7.03 -1.05
N GLY A 121 -20.52 6.96 -0.81
CA GLY A 121 -19.84 7.94 0.03
C GLY A 121 -19.86 9.32 -0.65
N ALA A 122 -19.82 10.40 0.13
CA ALA A 122 -19.97 11.79 -0.31
C ALA A 122 -18.93 12.31 -1.34
N GLN A 123 -18.07 11.45 -1.89
CA GLN A 123 -17.10 11.75 -2.95
C GLN A 123 -17.57 11.32 -4.36
N ASP A 124 -18.88 11.20 -4.60
CA ASP A 124 -19.49 10.94 -5.93
C ASP A 124 -19.13 11.98 -7.03
N ASN A 125 -18.42 13.07 -6.66
CA ASN A 125 -17.90 14.09 -7.59
C ASN A 125 -16.36 14.10 -7.71
N ALA A 126 -15.64 13.23 -6.99
CA ALA A 126 -14.19 13.14 -7.09
C ALA A 126 -13.81 12.23 -8.26
N GLU A 127 -12.85 12.66 -9.08
CA GLU A 127 -12.30 11.81 -10.11
C GLU A 127 -11.65 10.56 -9.50
N PRO A 128 -11.64 9.41 -10.20
CA PRO A 128 -11.05 8.18 -9.69
C PRO A 128 -9.55 8.35 -9.42
N PHE A 129 -9.09 7.79 -8.31
CA PHE A 129 -7.68 7.84 -7.93
C PHE A 129 -6.84 7.06 -8.95
N THR A 130 -5.72 7.67 -9.34
CA THR A 130 -4.75 7.06 -10.24
C THR A 130 -3.55 6.51 -9.48
N HIS A 131 -3.28 7.05 -8.29
CA HIS A 131 -2.16 6.63 -7.47
C HIS A 131 -2.61 6.34 -6.04
N PHE A 132 -2.05 5.29 -5.44
CA PHE A 132 -2.26 4.94 -4.04
C PHE A 132 -0.93 5.06 -3.28
N LEU A 133 -0.91 5.94 -2.29
CA LEU A 133 0.25 6.29 -1.49
C LEU A 133 0.22 5.54 -0.15
N PHE A 134 1.31 4.84 0.16
CA PHE A 134 1.54 4.12 1.40
C PHE A 134 2.70 4.79 2.14
N GLY A 135 2.41 5.31 3.34
CA GLY A 135 3.41 5.98 4.18
C GLY A 135 3.90 5.08 5.31
N GLY A 136 5.22 4.99 5.48
CA GLY A 136 5.85 4.26 6.60
C GLY A 136 5.86 2.75 6.38
N ILE A 137 7.05 2.20 6.17
CA ILE A 137 7.26 0.82 5.73
C ILE A 137 7.38 -0.16 6.89
N LEU A 138 7.58 0.34 8.12
CA LEU A 138 7.84 -0.50 9.28
C LEU A 138 6.70 -0.36 10.30
N GLY A 139 5.95 -1.46 10.43
CA GLY A 139 4.94 -1.66 11.45
C GLY A 139 5.59 -1.81 12.81
N ASP A 140 5.96 -0.68 13.42
CA ASP A 140 6.27 -0.65 14.84
C ASP A 140 5.01 -1.04 15.62
N ASP A 141 5.16 -1.92 16.61
CA ASP A 141 4.15 -2.13 17.65
C ASP A 141 4.68 -1.49 18.95
N PRO A 142 4.07 -0.40 19.47
CA PRO A 142 2.83 0.22 19.00
C PRO A 142 3.01 1.08 17.73
N PRO A 143 1.96 1.22 16.90
CA PRO A 143 2.01 1.99 15.66
C PRO A 143 2.50 3.42 15.88
N ARG A 144 3.66 3.74 15.30
CA ARG A 144 4.11 5.14 15.19
C ARG A 144 3.36 5.82 14.07
N ASP A 145 2.73 6.95 14.38
CA ASP A 145 1.95 7.75 13.43
C ASP A 145 2.83 8.54 12.45
N ARG A 146 3.64 7.82 11.66
CA ARG A 146 4.52 8.41 10.65
C ARG A 146 3.73 9.01 9.49
N THR A 147 2.54 8.49 9.22
CA THR A 147 1.58 9.03 8.24
C THR A 147 1.09 10.45 8.57
N ALA A 148 1.28 10.96 9.80
CA ALA A 148 0.82 12.28 10.19
C ALA A 148 1.42 13.42 9.36
N SER A 149 2.69 13.32 8.92
CA SER A 149 3.30 14.33 8.05
C SER A 149 2.68 14.30 6.66
N LEU A 150 2.30 13.13 6.15
CA LEU A 150 1.62 12.99 4.86
C LEU A 150 0.18 13.52 4.89
N ARG A 151 -0.52 13.39 6.01
CA ARG A 151 -1.85 14.01 6.19
C ARG A 151 -1.79 15.53 6.06
N GLN A 152 -0.73 16.16 6.57
CA GLN A 152 -0.58 17.62 6.50
C GLN A 152 -0.43 18.13 5.06
N LEU A 153 -0.07 17.26 4.12
CA LEU A 153 0.07 17.58 2.70
C LEU A 153 -1.29 17.66 1.99
N GLY A 154 -2.38 17.24 2.63
CA GLY A 154 -3.75 17.42 2.12
C GLY A 154 -4.21 16.37 1.10
N PHE A 155 -3.57 15.20 1.06
CA PHE A 155 -4.02 14.10 0.21
C PHE A 155 -5.37 13.53 0.67
N PRO A 156 -6.26 13.12 -0.25
CA PRO A 156 -7.46 12.38 0.10
C PRO A 156 -7.10 11.04 0.75
N GLY A 157 -7.66 10.77 1.93
CA GLY A 157 -7.36 9.57 2.73
C GLY A 157 -8.40 8.46 2.61
N ARG A 158 -7.94 7.20 2.68
CA ARG A 158 -8.77 6.00 2.87
C ARG A 158 -8.15 5.08 3.92
N HIS A 159 -8.96 4.39 4.71
CA HIS A 159 -8.49 3.36 5.65
C HIS A 159 -8.82 1.95 5.16
N LEU A 160 -8.01 0.97 5.55
CA LEU A 160 -8.19 -0.45 5.21
C LEU A 160 -8.85 -1.27 6.33
N GLY A 161 -9.27 -0.61 7.41
CA GLY A 161 -9.77 -1.22 8.64
C GLY A 161 -9.13 -0.56 9.87
N SER A 162 -9.50 -1.04 11.06
CA SER A 162 -8.90 -0.60 12.33
C SER A 162 -7.59 -1.33 12.65
N VAL A 163 -7.39 -2.52 12.09
CA VAL A 163 -6.20 -3.36 12.29
C VAL A 163 -5.05 -2.87 11.43
N GLN A 164 -3.86 -2.77 12.02
CA GLN A 164 -2.65 -2.40 11.29
C GLN A 164 -2.24 -3.54 10.37
N MET A 165 -1.96 -3.22 9.11
CA MET A 165 -1.45 -4.17 8.13
C MET A 165 0.01 -3.84 7.82
N SER A 166 0.82 -4.86 7.55
CA SER A 166 2.11 -4.67 6.89
C SER A 166 1.87 -4.02 5.51
N THR A 167 2.76 -3.15 5.04
CA THR A 167 2.46 -2.42 3.79
C THR A 167 2.43 -3.31 2.55
N ASP A 168 3.06 -4.50 2.55
CA ASP A 168 2.84 -5.50 1.49
C ASP A 168 1.40 -6.05 1.50
N THR A 169 0.86 -6.32 2.69
CA THR A 169 -0.55 -6.71 2.85
C THR A 169 -1.46 -5.57 2.42
N ALA A 170 -1.17 -4.33 2.85
CA ALA A 170 -1.96 -3.16 2.47
C ALA A 170 -1.98 -2.93 0.95
N VAL A 171 -0.84 -3.07 0.28
CA VAL A 171 -0.72 -2.99 -1.18
C VAL A 171 -1.52 -4.11 -1.84
N GLY A 172 -1.37 -5.35 -1.37
CA GLY A 172 -2.10 -6.50 -1.91
C GLY A 172 -3.62 -6.42 -1.71
N VAL A 173 -4.07 -5.90 -0.57
CA VAL A 173 -5.49 -5.63 -0.28
C VAL A 173 -5.99 -4.51 -1.19
N THR A 174 -5.28 -3.40 -1.29
CA THR A 174 -5.65 -2.26 -2.14
C THR A 174 -5.83 -2.71 -3.58
N LYS A 175 -4.85 -3.44 -4.13
CA LYS A 175 -4.95 -4.03 -5.47
C LYS A 175 -6.19 -4.91 -5.64
N ARG A 176 -6.47 -5.80 -4.69
CA ARG A 176 -7.65 -6.68 -4.76
C ARG A 176 -8.95 -5.88 -4.69
N VAL A 177 -9.01 -4.80 -3.93
CA VAL A 177 -10.18 -3.94 -3.82
C VAL A 177 -10.39 -3.14 -5.10
N VAL A 178 -9.38 -2.40 -5.53
CA VAL A 178 -9.54 -1.40 -6.60
C VAL A 178 -9.46 -2.01 -7.99
N GLU A 179 -8.71 -3.11 -8.17
CA GLU A 179 -8.54 -3.76 -9.46
C GLU A 179 -9.38 -5.02 -9.61
N ASP A 180 -9.34 -5.93 -8.62
CA ASP A 180 -10.13 -7.17 -8.70
C ASP A 180 -11.59 -6.96 -8.27
N GLY A 181 -11.94 -5.79 -7.72
CA GLY A 181 -13.28 -5.47 -7.24
C GLY A 181 -13.69 -6.27 -6.00
N ALA A 182 -12.73 -6.73 -5.20
CA ALA A 182 -13.01 -7.46 -3.97
C ALA A 182 -13.20 -6.50 -2.79
N ARG A 183 -14.41 -6.37 -2.25
CA ARG A 183 -14.66 -5.50 -1.10
C ARG A 183 -13.88 -5.95 0.14
N LEU A 184 -13.58 -5.01 1.04
CA LEU A 184 -12.96 -5.33 2.34
C LEU A 184 -13.83 -6.33 3.12
N GLY A 185 -15.15 -6.12 3.21
CA GLY A 185 -16.03 -7.09 3.86
C GLY A 185 -15.74 -7.32 5.36
N LEU A 186 -15.01 -6.40 5.99
CA LEU A 186 -14.74 -6.41 7.41
C LEU A 186 -16.04 -6.16 8.19
N ALA A 187 -16.30 -6.96 9.22
CA ALA A 187 -17.52 -6.86 10.02
C ALA A 187 -17.67 -5.49 10.71
N GLU A 188 -16.56 -4.84 11.06
CA GLU A 188 -16.55 -3.49 11.63
C GLU A 188 -16.98 -2.39 10.65
N LEU A 189 -16.86 -2.64 9.34
CA LEU A 189 -17.27 -1.70 8.30
C LEU A 189 -18.72 -1.89 7.87
N ALA A 190 -19.41 -2.93 8.38
CA ALA A 190 -20.79 -3.21 8.02
C ALA A 190 -21.72 -2.05 8.43
N GLY A 191 -22.24 -1.33 7.44
CA GLY A 191 -23.10 -0.16 7.65
C GLY A 191 -22.35 1.14 7.94
N ALA A 192 -21.02 1.16 7.85
CA ALA A 192 -20.23 2.39 7.93
C ALA A 192 -20.45 3.26 6.67
N ALA A 193 -20.36 4.57 6.83
CA ALA A 193 -20.51 5.51 5.72
C ALA A 193 -19.37 5.31 4.70
N GLY A 194 -19.72 5.06 3.43
CA GLY A 194 -18.75 4.81 2.35
C GLY A 194 -18.17 3.40 2.31
N ALA A 195 -18.63 2.47 3.17
CA ALA A 195 -18.25 1.07 3.09
C ALA A 195 -19.09 0.30 2.07
N ASP A 196 -18.43 -0.53 1.26
CA ASP A 196 -19.06 -1.43 0.30
C ASP A 196 -20.00 -2.44 0.99
N GLY A 197 -21.23 -2.54 0.49
CA GLY A 197 -22.23 -3.47 0.98
C GLY A 197 -22.06 -4.90 0.44
N ASP A 198 -22.91 -5.82 0.89
CA ASP A 198 -22.86 -7.23 0.43
C ASP A 198 -23.19 -7.41 -1.07
N GLY A 199 -23.85 -6.42 -1.67
CA GLY A 199 -24.13 -6.37 -3.11
C GLY A 199 -23.05 -5.70 -3.96
N ASP A 200 -22.00 -5.17 -3.33
CA ASP A 200 -20.93 -4.42 -4.00
C ASP A 200 -19.68 -5.26 -4.22
N GLY A 201 -19.00 -5.01 -5.35
CA GLY A 201 -17.84 -5.78 -5.76
C GLY A 201 -18.18 -7.22 -6.21
N VAL A 202 -17.14 -8.00 -6.49
CA VAL A 202 -17.24 -9.37 -7.01
C VAL A 202 -17.23 -10.41 -5.88
N ARG A 203 -16.56 -10.09 -4.76
CA ARG A 203 -16.43 -10.95 -3.57
C ARG A 203 -15.98 -10.14 -2.36
N ALA A 204 -16.14 -10.70 -1.16
CA ALA A 204 -15.51 -10.19 0.05
C ALA A 204 -14.11 -10.77 0.25
N LEU A 205 -13.19 -9.97 0.78
CA LEU A 205 -11.91 -10.45 1.30
C LEU A 205 -12.10 -11.15 2.65
N ALA A 206 -11.23 -12.12 2.92
CA ALA A 206 -11.16 -12.80 4.20
C ALA A 206 -9.85 -12.40 4.88
N PHE A 207 -9.94 -11.96 6.13
CA PHE A 207 -8.82 -11.52 6.95
C PHE A 207 -8.59 -12.53 8.08
N LEU A 208 -7.33 -12.70 8.44
CA LEU A 208 -6.91 -13.45 9.60
C LEU A 208 -6.06 -12.51 10.46
N ASP A 209 -6.63 -12.09 11.57
CA ASP A 209 -5.97 -11.17 12.49
C ASP A 209 -5.00 -11.93 13.38
N SER A 210 -3.81 -11.34 13.54
CA SER A 210 -2.69 -11.84 14.35
C SER A 210 -2.42 -13.35 14.24
N PRO A 211 -2.03 -13.86 13.05
CA PRO A 211 -1.82 -15.29 12.86
C PRO A 211 -0.65 -15.81 13.70
N THR A 212 -0.85 -16.96 14.34
CA THR A 212 0.22 -17.70 15.01
C THR A 212 0.81 -18.75 14.08
N LEU A 213 2.10 -18.65 13.81
CA LEU A 213 2.87 -19.65 13.08
C LEU A 213 3.43 -20.67 14.07
N GLU A 214 3.00 -21.92 13.97
CA GLU A 214 3.52 -23.02 14.77
C GLU A 214 4.62 -23.76 13.99
N PHE A 215 5.83 -23.79 14.55
CA PHE A 215 6.98 -24.48 13.94
C PHE A 215 7.15 -25.91 14.48
N GLY A 216 6.39 -26.27 15.52
CA GLY A 216 6.45 -27.55 16.23
C GLY A 216 7.29 -27.48 17.51
N ARG A 217 7.23 -28.53 18.33
CA ARG A 217 7.98 -28.66 19.61
C ARG A 217 7.77 -27.54 20.64
N GLY A 218 6.63 -26.85 20.56
CA GLY A 218 6.30 -25.74 21.46
C GLY A 218 6.88 -24.39 21.03
N GLU A 219 7.45 -24.29 19.83
CA GLU A 219 7.88 -23.03 19.24
C GLU A 219 6.77 -22.46 18.36
N SER A 220 6.30 -21.27 18.71
CA SER A 220 5.30 -20.51 17.95
C SER A 220 5.67 -19.03 17.93
N VAL A 221 5.32 -18.36 16.84
CA VAL A 221 5.45 -16.90 16.72
C VAL A 221 4.11 -16.33 16.30
N GLU A 222 3.58 -15.42 17.11
CA GLU A 222 2.42 -14.60 16.76
C GLU A 222 2.90 -13.37 15.98
N LEU A 223 2.26 -13.10 14.85
CA LEU A 223 2.52 -11.91 14.05
C LEU A 223 1.42 -10.89 14.37
N PRO A 224 1.67 -9.87 15.22
CA PRO A 224 0.65 -8.93 15.65
C PRO A 224 0.07 -8.10 14.49
#